data_AF-A0A7X7JP79-F1
#
_entry.id   AF-A0A7X7JP79-F1
#
_cell.length_a   1.000
_cell.length_b   1.000
_cell.length_c   1.000
_cell.angle_alpha   90.00
_cell.angle_beta   90.00
_cell.angle_gamma   90.00
#
_symmetry.space_group_name_H-M   'P 1'
#
loop_
_entity.id
_entity.type
_entity.pdbx_description
1 polymer ?
#
loop_
_entity_poly.entity_id
_entity_poly.type
_entity_poly.pdbx_seq_one_letter_code
_entity_poly.pdbx_strand_id
1 'polypeptide(L)'
;MTRVILVVDMLRGFLEKGSPLYCGDRALRIVPAVRRLLENARSQGTPIVFLTDQHSTNDPEFKQFAPHCVAGTRECEVIPELAEFAETVIAKQHLDAFTETTLSATLQQLGATRLVLCGVCTDICILHTASSARAQGYEVEVPANCVATFDEKNHGFALEHMEKVLGVEITTALPPAPLRTDWPIPEDWLSGDTADVYFLRTVEILKKEKVNPVVTMEVFPRGDGILCGIEEVKSLLQKVLPPGESEVWALEEGESFSRKEVVLRITAPYQSFGVYETCYLGILAHCSGWASAARECVQAARGLPVLSFGARHVHPSIVAMMEYCAIVGGCNGCASTAGARLAGMKPVGTIPHALIIIMGSTAAATLAFDREMEEDVPRLALVDTFEDEVRESVAVAKAMKGRLAGVRLDTPSERGRVTAELVKEVRAWLDLEGFKQVRIAVSGGLDPERIRYFLKEGAPVDLFAVGSYISDSRPLDFTADLHEVDGRPIAKRGRMPGVTPNARLKRVM
;
A
#
# COMPACT_ATOMS: atom_id res chain seq x y z
N MET A 1 -16.78 13.24 10.40
CA MET A 1 -17.36 11.93 10.08
C MET A 1 -16.78 10.93 11.06
N THR A 2 -17.61 10.12 11.71
CA THR A 2 -17.12 9.14 12.70
C THR A 2 -16.94 7.80 12.02
N ARG A 3 -15.71 7.30 12.03
CA ARG A 3 -15.29 6.02 11.43
C ARG A 3 -15.37 4.91 12.49
N VAL A 4 -15.82 3.72 12.12
CA VAL A 4 -15.78 2.51 12.98
C VAL A 4 -15.22 1.34 12.17
N ILE A 5 -14.34 0.55 12.78
CA ILE A 5 -13.81 -0.69 12.18
C ILE A 5 -14.68 -1.87 12.63
N LEU A 6 -15.16 -2.65 11.67
CA LEU A 6 -15.91 -3.89 11.88
C LEU A 6 -15.03 -5.08 11.49
N VAL A 7 -14.69 -5.91 12.48
CA VAL A 7 -13.87 -7.11 12.29
C VAL A 7 -14.78 -8.33 12.27
N VAL A 8 -14.97 -8.93 11.09
CA VAL A 8 -15.94 -9.99 10.85
C VAL A 8 -15.28 -11.36 10.85
N ASP A 9 -15.70 -12.21 11.79
CA ASP A 9 -15.42 -13.65 11.81
C ASP A 9 -13.94 -14.03 11.79
N MET A 10 -13.05 -13.19 12.32
CA MET A 10 -11.63 -13.52 12.56
C MET A 10 -11.45 -14.49 13.74
N LEU A 11 -12.15 -15.63 13.66
CA LEU A 11 -12.30 -16.64 14.69
C LEU A 11 -11.43 -17.86 14.39
N ARG A 12 -11.09 -18.61 15.45
CA ARG A 12 -10.39 -19.90 15.32
C ARG A 12 -11.15 -20.87 14.42
N GLY A 13 -12.47 -20.91 14.49
CA GLY A 13 -13.32 -21.80 13.66
C GLY A 13 -13.16 -21.60 12.14
N PHE A 14 -12.72 -20.41 11.71
CA PHE A 14 -12.46 -20.10 10.30
C PHE A 14 -10.99 -20.10 9.92
N LEU A 15 -10.08 -19.94 10.89
CA LEU A 15 -8.65 -19.73 10.63
C LEU A 15 -7.71 -20.83 11.15
N GLU A 16 -8.18 -21.77 11.98
CA GLU A 16 -7.37 -22.92 12.39
C GLU A 16 -7.60 -24.12 11.45
N LYS A 17 -6.49 -24.70 10.96
CA LYS A 17 -6.53 -25.91 10.12
C LYS A 17 -7.23 -27.05 10.85
N GLY A 18 -8.17 -27.70 10.17
CA GLY A 18 -8.96 -28.80 10.72
C GLY A 18 -10.33 -28.37 11.27
N SER A 19 -10.60 -27.07 11.36
CA SER A 19 -11.94 -26.56 11.69
C SER A 19 -12.92 -26.83 10.54
N PRO A 20 -14.22 -27.05 10.83
CA PRO A 20 -15.21 -27.44 9.83
C PRO A 20 -15.36 -26.47 8.65
N LEU A 21 -15.19 -25.16 8.90
CA LEU A 21 -15.25 -24.10 7.88
C LEU A 21 -13.91 -23.36 7.75
N TYR A 22 -12.78 -24.06 7.83
CA TYR A 22 -11.48 -23.45 7.60
C TYR A 22 -11.41 -22.75 6.22
N CYS A 23 -11.20 -21.43 6.22
CA CYS A 23 -11.21 -20.56 5.03
C CYS A 23 -9.93 -20.67 4.17
N GLY A 24 -9.05 -21.62 4.47
CA GLY A 24 -7.83 -21.88 3.72
C GLY A 24 -6.65 -20.98 4.08
N ASP A 25 -5.46 -21.37 3.62
CA ASP A 25 -4.19 -20.70 3.96
C ASP A 25 -4.12 -19.25 3.45
N ARG A 26 -5.00 -18.86 2.52
CA ARG A 26 -5.12 -17.47 2.06
C ARG A 26 -5.74 -16.56 3.10
N ALA A 27 -6.72 -17.04 3.88
CA ALA A 27 -7.32 -16.26 4.96
C ALA A 27 -6.31 -15.95 6.07
N LEU A 28 -5.30 -16.81 6.28
CA LEU A 28 -4.19 -16.52 7.18
C LEU A 28 -3.29 -15.38 6.67
N ARG A 29 -3.22 -15.13 5.35
CA ARG A 29 -2.36 -14.09 4.76
C ARG A 29 -2.84 -12.68 5.08
N ILE A 30 -4.13 -12.49 5.36
CA ILE A 30 -4.68 -11.17 5.69
C ILE A 30 -4.45 -10.78 7.15
N VAL A 31 -4.14 -11.73 8.05
CA VAL A 31 -4.00 -11.47 9.50
C VAL A 31 -3.01 -10.32 9.79
N PRO A 32 -1.81 -10.25 9.19
CA PRO A 32 -0.90 -9.13 9.43
C PRO A 32 -1.46 -7.79 8.94
N ALA A 33 -2.22 -7.77 7.84
CA ALA A 33 -2.82 -6.55 7.31
C ALA A 33 -3.98 -6.08 8.19
N VAL A 34 -4.84 -7.00 8.62
CA VAL A 34 -5.91 -6.73 9.59
C VAL A 34 -5.31 -6.19 10.89
N ARG A 35 -4.29 -6.84 11.45
CA ARG A 35 -3.63 -6.38 12.68
C ARG A 35 -3.14 -4.93 12.56
N ARG A 36 -2.46 -4.58 11.46
CA ARG A 36 -2.00 -3.20 11.22
C ARG A 36 -3.15 -2.20 11.10
N LEU A 37 -4.24 -2.59 10.44
CA LEU A 37 -5.45 -1.77 10.39
C LEU A 37 -5.98 -1.47 11.80
N LEU A 38 -5.98 -2.48 12.69
CA LEU A 38 -6.44 -2.32 14.08
C LEU A 38 -5.46 -1.51 14.94
N GLU A 39 -4.15 -1.69 14.77
CA GLU A 39 -3.11 -0.89 15.44
C GLU A 39 -3.26 0.60 15.08
N ASN A 40 -3.46 0.91 13.79
CA ASN A 40 -3.71 2.27 13.33
C ASN A 40 -5.04 2.83 13.84
N ALA A 41 -6.11 2.03 13.85
CA ALA A 41 -7.39 2.45 14.39
C ALA A 41 -7.27 2.81 15.88
N ARG A 42 -6.59 1.96 16.66
CA ARG A 42 -6.34 2.18 18.09
C ARG A 42 -5.52 3.44 18.35
N SER A 43 -4.45 3.68 17.58
CA SER A 43 -3.62 4.89 17.76
C SER A 43 -4.37 6.19 17.45
N GLN A 44 -5.39 6.13 16.59
CA GLN A 44 -6.26 7.25 16.25
C GLN A 44 -7.52 7.34 17.13
N GLY A 45 -7.71 6.44 18.09
CA GLY A 45 -8.93 6.36 18.90
C GLY A 45 -10.20 6.00 18.09
N THR A 46 -10.03 5.36 16.93
CA THR A 46 -11.15 4.87 16.11
C THR A 46 -11.76 3.63 16.76
N PRO A 47 -13.08 3.59 17.04
CA PRO A 47 -13.72 2.42 17.64
C PRO A 47 -13.59 1.16 16.78
N ILE A 48 -13.38 0.02 17.45
CA ILE A 48 -13.25 -1.32 16.83
C ILE A 48 -14.33 -2.22 17.42
N VAL A 49 -15.10 -2.88 16.57
CA VAL A 49 -16.17 -3.82 16.96
C VAL A 49 -15.94 -5.15 16.25
N PHE A 50 -15.83 -6.22 17.04
CA PHE A 50 -15.74 -7.58 16.53
C PHE A 50 -17.13 -8.17 16.38
N LEU A 51 -17.37 -8.78 15.23
CA LEU A 51 -18.60 -9.46 14.84
C LEU A 51 -18.24 -10.93 14.70
N THR A 52 -18.82 -11.77 15.55
CA THR A 52 -18.37 -13.16 15.72
C THR A 52 -19.52 -14.13 15.54
N ASP A 53 -19.43 -15.04 14.57
CA ASP A 53 -20.34 -16.18 14.52
C ASP A 53 -20.36 -16.96 15.83
N GLN A 54 -21.56 -17.21 16.30
CA GLN A 54 -21.82 -17.97 17.51
C GLN A 54 -23.20 -18.63 17.46
N HIS A 55 -23.21 -19.91 17.12
CA HIS A 55 -24.43 -20.68 16.89
C HIS A 55 -24.85 -21.50 18.11
N SER A 56 -26.15 -21.76 18.20
CA SER A 56 -26.66 -22.79 19.12
C SER A 56 -26.37 -24.19 18.58
N THR A 57 -26.41 -25.23 19.42
CA THR A 57 -26.11 -26.61 18.99
C THR A 57 -27.07 -27.17 17.94
N ASN A 58 -28.28 -26.60 17.81
CA ASN A 58 -29.32 -27.02 16.88
C ASN A 58 -29.67 -25.91 15.87
N ASP A 59 -28.69 -25.06 15.54
CA ASP A 59 -28.90 -23.94 14.65
C ASP A 59 -29.39 -24.40 13.26
N PRO A 60 -30.47 -23.80 12.73
CA PRO A 60 -30.99 -24.13 11.40
C PRO A 60 -29.95 -24.01 10.28
N GLU A 61 -28.95 -23.13 10.42
CA GLU A 61 -27.89 -22.91 9.43
C GLU A 61 -27.05 -24.18 9.17
N PHE A 62 -26.99 -25.09 10.14
CA PHE A 62 -26.26 -26.36 10.01
C PHE A 62 -26.89 -27.33 9.00
N LYS A 63 -28.04 -26.99 8.41
CA LYS A 63 -28.58 -27.70 7.23
C LYS A 63 -27.82 -27.35 5.94
N GLN A 64 -27.22 -26.18 5.89
CA GLN A 64 -26.48 -25.66 4.73
C GLN A 64 -24.98 -25.77 4.93
N PHE A 65 -24.48 -25.45 6.12
CA PHE A 65 -23.06 -25.51 6.46
C PHE A 65 -22.78 -26.60 7.49
N ALA A 66 -21.54 -27.08 7.56
CA ALA A 66 -21.15 -27.97 8.64
C ALA A 66 -21.30 -27.23 9.99
N PRO A 67 -21.64 -27.94 11.09
CA PRO A 67 -21.64 -27.34 12.42
C PRO A 67 -20.30 -26.65 12.70
N HIS A 68 -20.35 -25.39 13.10
CA HIS A 68 -19.18 -24.54 13.30
C HIS A 68 -19.52 -23.44 14.31
N CYS A 69 -18.50 -22.87 14.96
CA CYS A 69 -18.64 -21.74 15.89
C CYS A 69 -19.79 -21.96 16.90
N VAL A 70 -19.89 -23.18 17.44
CA VAL A 70 -20.94 -23.51 18.42
C VAL A 70 -20.61 -22.83 19.75
N ALA A 71 -21.60 -22.14 20.33
CA ALA A 71 -21.46 -21.37 21.55
C ALA A 71 -20.81 -22.19 22.67
N GLY A 72 -19.78 -21.63 23.30
CA GLY A 72 -19.02 -22.27 24.37
C GLY A 72 -17.86 -23.14 23.90
N THR A 73 -17.69 -23.32 22.59
CA THR A 73 -16.48 -23.95 22.03
C THR A 73 -15.39 -22.93 21.74
N ARG A 74 -14.15 -23.41 21.65
CA ARG A 74 -12.98 -22.62 21.25
C ARG A 74 -13.10 -22.03 19.83
N GLU A 75 -13.96 -22.60 18.98
CA GLU A 75 -14.16 -22.09 17.61
C GLU A 75 -14.70 -20.65 17.59
N CYS A 76 -15.41 -20.23 18.64
CA CYS A 76 -15.95 -18.87 18.79
C CYS A 76 -14.91 -17.85 19.30
N GLU A 77 -13.70 -18.28 19.65
CA GLU A 77 -12.66 -17.37 20.11
C GLU A 77 -12.05 -16.61 18.93
N VAL A 78 -11.86 -15.30 19.09
CA VAL A 78 -11.01 -14.51 18.20
C VAL A 78 -9.60 -15.10 18.20
N ILE A 79 -8.95 -15.14 17.03
CA ILE A 79 -7.59 -15.67 16.93
C ILE A 79 -6.62 -14.93 17.88
N PRO A 80 -5.62 -15.62 18.46
CA PRO A 80 -4.67 -15.02 19.41
C PRO A 80 -4.01 -13.74 18.91
N GLU A 81 -3.73 -13.67 17.61
CA GLU A 81 -3.05 -12.57 16.95
C GLU A 81 -3.84 -11.26 16.98
N LEU A 82 -5.17 -11.34 17.17
CA LEU A 82 -6.09 -10.20 17.17
C LEU A 82 -6.88 -10.05 18.48
N ALA A 83 -6.77 -11.00 19.41
CA ALA A 83 -7.56 -11.05 20.64
C ALA A 83 -7.41 -9.77 21.50
N GLU A 84 -6.25 -9.14 21.49
CA GLU A 84 -6.02 -7.90 22.24
C GLU A 84 -6.88 -6.72 21.76
N PHE A 85 -7.43 -6.76 20.55
CA PHE A 85 -8.28 -5.70 19.98
C PHE A 85 -9.78 -5.93 20.22
N ALA A 86 -10.17 -7.11 20.70
CA ALA A 86 -11.56 -7.52 20.84
C ALA A 86 -12.22 -7.00 22.13
N GLU A 87 -12.21 -5.68 22.32
CA GLU A 87 -12.81 -5.03 23.50
C GLU A 87 -14.34 -4.97 23.41
N THR A 88 -14.88 -4.74 22.20
CA THR A 88 -16.32 -4.79 21.92
C THR A 88 -16.59 -5.96 20.98
N VAL A 89 -17.35 -6.95 21.45
CA VAL A 89 -17.69 -8.16 20.69
C VAL A 89 -19.20 -8.29 20.62
N ILE A 90 -19.74 -8.49 19.41
CA ILE A 90 -21.15 -8.75 19.15
C ILE A 90 -21.24 -10.11 18.47
N ALA A 91 -21.90 -11.05 19.16
CA ALA A 91 -22.20 -12.35 18.59
C ALA A 91 -23.30 -12.23 17.52
N LYS A 92 -23.16 -12.99 16.43
CA LYS A 92 -24.16 -13.12 15.37
C LYS A 92 -24.42 -14.59 15.06
N GLN A 93 -25.62 -14.89 14.55
CA GLN A 93 -26.02 -16.21 14.07
C GLN A 93 -26.32 -16.22 12.56
N HIS A 94 -26.23 -15.05 11.93
CA HIS A 94 -26.60 -14.86 10.54
C HIS A 94 -25.39 -14.33 9.77
N LEU A 95 -25.40 -14.56 8.46
CA LEU A 95 -24.36 -14.04 7.55
C LEU A 95 -24.26 -12.51 7.59
N ASP A 96 -25.41 -11.82 7.71
CA ASP A 96 -25.47 -10.38 7.88
C ASP A 96 -25.40 -10.00 9.36
N ALA A 97 -24.35 -9.27 9.73
CA ALA A 97 -24.12 -8.86 11.11
C ALA A 97 -25.16 -7.88 11.68
N PHE A 98 -26.04 -7.30 10.85
CA PHE A 98 -27.16 -6.46 11.32
C PHE A 98 -28.39 -7.27 11.73
N THR A 99 -28.52 -8.51 11.28
CA THR A 99 -29.72 -9.32 11.50
C THR A 99 -29.72 -9.89 12.92
N GLU A 100 -30.72 -9.52 13.73
CA GLU A 100 -30.93 -10.02 15.09
C GLU A 100 -29.74 -9.79 16.05
N THR A 101 -28.97 -8.72 15.83
CA THR A 101 -27.86 -8.31 16.71
C THR A 101 -28.06 -6.91 17.31
N THR A 102 -27.16 -6.52 18.21
CA THR A 102 -27.12 -5.15 18.78
C THR A 102 -26.31 -4.17 17.93
N LEU A 103 -25.82 -4.56 16.74
CA LEU A 103 -24.88 -3.77 15.95
C LEU A 103 -25.41 -2.38 15.60
N SER A 104 -26.66 -2.26 15.12
CA SER A 104 -27.25 -0.95 14.79
C SER A 104 -27.27 0.00 16.00
N ALA A 105 -27.64 -0.51 17.18
CA ALA A 105 -27.66 0.28 18.41
C ALA A 105 -26.26 0.73 18.82
N THR A 106 -25.27 -0.16 18.74
CA THR A 106 -23.86 0.15 19.01
C THR A 106 -23.32 1.22 18.05
N LEU A 107 -23.57 1.09 16.75
CA LEU A 107 -23.13 2.07 15.74
C LEU A 107 -23.80 3.43 15.92
N GLN A 108 -25.08 3.45 16.29
CA GLN A 108 -25.78 4.68 16.61
C GLN A 108 -25.19 5.37 17.84
N GLN A 109 -24.88 4.61 18.90
CA GLN A 109 -24.24 5.14 20.10
C GLN A 109 -22.84 5.73 19.82
N LEU A 110 -22.09 5.10 18.91
CA LEU A 110 -20.80 5.59 18.44
C LEU A 110 -20.91 6.77 17.46
N GLY A 111 -22.11 7.12 17.02
CA GLY A 111 -22.33 8.17 16.02
C GLY A 111 -21.69 7.86 14.67
N ALA A 112 -21.58 6.58 14.31
CA ALA A 112 -20.90 6.12 13.11
C ALA A 112 -21.55 6.69 11.84
N THR A 113 -20.74 7.16 10.91
CA THR A 113 -21.18 7.56 9.56
C THR A 113 -20.44 6.79 8.47
N ARG A 114 -19.26 6.24 8.79
CA ARG A 114 -18.43 5.44 7.90
C ARG A 114 -17.97 4.16 8.59
N LEU A 115 -18.10 3.04 7.89
CA LEU A 115 -17.72 1.71 8.37
C LEU A 115 -16.57 1.16 7.52
N VAL A 116 -15.57 0.56 8.17
CA VAL A 116 -14.51 -0.19 7.49
C VAL A 116 -14.67 -1.65 7.84
N LEU A 117 -14.87 -2.50 6.84
CA LEU A 117 -15.09 -3.92 7.05
C LEU A 117 -13.81 -4.69 6.70
N CYS A 118 -13.37 -5.52 7.64
CA CYS A 118 -12.29 -6.49 7.45
C CYS A 118 -12.69 -7.84 8.04
N GLY A 119 -12.09 -8.94 7.58
CA GLY A 119 -12.47 -10.26 8.06
C GLY A 119 -12.40 -11.36 7.01
N VAL A 120 -13.04 -12.49 7.31
CA VAL A 120 -13.11 -13.65 6.39
C VAL A 120 -14.47 -13.78 5.74
N CYS A 121 -14.55 -14.65 4.73
CA CYS A 121 -15.73 -14.88 3.89
C CYS A 121 -16.16 -13.60 3.14
N THR A 122 -15.26 -13.06 2.32
CA THR A 122 -15.48 -11.86 1.49
C THR A 122 -16.81 -11.87 0.72
N ASP A 123 -17.16 -13.01 0.15
CA ASP A 123 -18.37 -13.24 -0.65
C ASP A 123 -19.61 -13.62 0.16
N ILE A 124 -19.47 -13.75 1.48
CA ILE A 124 -20.54 -14.12 2.40
C ILE A 124 -20.69 -13.03 3.46
N CYS A 125 -20.11 -13.21 4.65
CA CYS A 125 -20.34 -12.33 5.81
C CYS A 125 -19.96 -10.87 5.54
N ILE A 126 -18.84 -10.63 4.85
CA ILE A 126 -18.41 -9.27 4.48
C ILE A 126 -19.40 -8.65 3.49
N LEU A 127 -19.73 -9.36 2.41
CA LEU A 127 -20.62 -8.86 1.34
C LEU A 127 -22.03 -8.56 1.88
N HIS A 128 -22.61 -9.48 2.66
CA HIS A 128 -23.94 -9.32 3.24
C HIS A 128 -23.98 -8.15 4.23
N THR A 129 -23.00 -8.06 5.13
CA THR A 129 -22.90 -6.95 6.09
C THR A 129 -22.67 -5.61 5.37
N ALA A 130 -21.82 -5.57 4.33
CA ALA A 130 -21.59 -4.37 3.54
C ALA A 130 -22.87 -3.91 2.82
N SER A 131 -23.64 -4.85 2.25
CA SER A 131 -24.93 -4.56 1.61
C SER A 131 -25.92 -3.92 2.57
N SER A 132 -26.10 -4.51 3.76
CA SER A 132 -26.99 -3.97 4.79
C SER A 132 -26.52 -2.64 5.35
N ALA A 133 -25.21 -2.45 5.51
CA ALA A 133 -24.63 -1.16 5.90
C ALA A 133 -24.94 -0.06 4.87
N ARG A 134 -24.77 -0.35 3.57
CA ARG A 134 -25.10 0.60 2.49
C ARG A 134 -26.61 0.89 2.44
N ALA A 135 -27.46 -0.12 2.61
CA ALA A 135 -28.91 0.05 2.67
C ALA A 135 -29.36 0.92 3.86
N GLN A 136 -28.61 0.91 4.97
CA GLN A 136 -28.82 1.76 6.14
C GLN A 136 -28.18 3.16 6.01
N GLY A 137 -27.52 3.45 4.89
CA GLY A 137 -26.99 4.79 4.57
C GLY A 137 -25.56 5.06 5.05
N TYR A 138 -24.84 4.06 5.57
CA TYR A 138 -23.43 4.23 5.94
C TYR A 138 -22.54 4.36 4.70
N GLU A 139 -21.51 5.20 4.76
CA GLU A 139 -20.35 5.04 3.88
C GLU A 139 -19.62 3.76 4.26
N VAL A 140 -19.22 2.94 3.30
CA VAL A 140 -18.57 1.65 3.57
C VAL A 140 -17.28 1.56 2.78
N GLU A 141 -16.23 1.16 3.48
CA GLU A 141 -14.90 0.90 2.95
C GLU A 141 -14.51 -0.55 3.21
N VAL A 142 -13.93 -1.23 2.22
CA VAL A 142 -13.40 -2.59 2.37
C VAL A 142 -11.97 -2.61 1.85
N PRO A 143 -10.96 -2.70 2.72
CA PRO A 143 -9.59 -2.88 2.28
C PRO A 143 -9.39 -4.31 1.77
N ALA A 144 -9.11 -4.47 0.48
CA ALA A 144 -9.08 -5.77 -0.20
C ALA A 144 -8.06 -6.75 0.39
N ASN A 145 -6.91 -6.25 0.88
CA ASN A 145 -5.92 -7.07 1.59
C ASN A 145 -6.27 -7.38 3.06
N CYS A 146 -7.38 -6.88 3.57
CA CYS A 146 -7.93 -7.17 4.89
C CYS A 146 -9.16 -8.07 4.82
N VAL A 147 -9.50 -8.58 3.63
CA VAL A 147 -10.59 -9.54 3.45
C VAL A 147 -10.11 -10.75 2.65
N ALA A 148 -10.63 -11.92 2.98
CA ALA A 148 -10.33 -13.15 2.25
C ALA A 148 -11.51 -14.12 2.29
N THR A 149 -11.55 -15.05 1.35
CA THR A 149 -12.46 -16.20 1.37
C THR A 149 -11.71 -17.42 0.83
N PHE A 150 -12.36 -18.58 0.87
CA PHE A 150 -11.80 -19.85 0.42
C PHE A 150 -11.77 -19.99 -1.11
N ASP A 151 -12.55 -19.21 -1.85
CA ASP A 151 -12.60 -19.24 -3.32
C ASP A 151 -12.21 -17.88 -3.95
N GLU A 152 -11.23 -17.89 -4.86
CA GLU A 152 -10.68 -16.68 -5.47
C GLU A 152 -11.64 -15.98 -6.42
N LYS A 153 -12.40 -16.78 -7.17
CA LYS A 153 -13.34 -16.25 -8.15
C LYS A 153 -14.48 -15.53 -7.42
N ASN A 154 -14.97 -16.11 -6.34
CA ASN A 154 -15.98 -15.49 -5.49
C ASN A 154 -15.43 -14.26 -4.75
N HIS A 155 -14.17 -14.31 -4.28
CA HIS A 155 -13.50 -13.15 -3.70
C HIS A 155 -13.52 -11.95 -4.67
N GLY A 156 -13.04 -12.17 -5.90
CA GLY A 156 -13.02 -11.15 -6.95
C GLY A 156 -14.42 -10.65 -7.30
N PHE A 157 -15.40 -11.56 -7.45
CA PHE A 157 -16.80 -11.20 -7.66
C PHE A 157 -17.34 -10.30 -6.55
N ALA A 158 -17.11 -10.66 -5.29
CA ALA A 158 -17.63 -9.92 -4.15
C ALA A 158 -17.06 -8.50 -4.08
N LEU A 159 -15.74 -8.36 -4.28
CA LEU A 159 -15.09 -7.03 -4.36
C LEU A 159 -15.68 -6.19 -5.50
N GLU A 160 -15.86 -6.76 -6.70
CA GLU A 160 -16.46 -6.05 -7.83
C GLU A 160 -17.92 -5.68 -7.59
N HIS A 161 -18.70 -6.57 -6.97
CA HIS A 161 -20.10 -6.33 -6.67
C HIS A 161 -20.24 -5.21 -5.62
N MET A 162 -19.45 -5.27 -4.55
CA MET A 162 -19.38 -4.23 -3.53
C MET A 162 -19.05 -2.86 -4.16
N GLU A 163 -18.03 -2.80 -5.01
CA GLU A 163 -17.60 -1.57 -5.68
C GLU A 163 -18.65 -1.02 -6.65
N LYS A 164 -19.05 -1.82 -7.65
CA LYS A 164 -19.81 -1.36 -8.82
C LYS A 164 -21.32 -1.30 -8.58
N VAL A 165 -21.84 -2.10 -7.65
CA VAL A 165 -23.28 -2.22 -7.39
C VAL A 165 -23.66 -1.56 -6.07
N LEU A 166 -22.93 -1.85 -4.99
CA LEU A 166 -23.27 -1.34 -3.65
C LEU A 166 -22.67 0.04 -3.36
N GLY A 167 -21.71 0.50 -4.17
CA GLY A 167 -21.00 1.76 -3.97
C GLY A 167 -20.12 1.75 -2.72
N VAL A 168 -19.56 0.59 -2.39
CA VAL A 168 -18.54 0.41 -1.36
C VAL A 168 -17.19 0.87 -1.93
N GLU A 169 -16.43 1.61 -1.14
CA GLU A 169 -15.06 1.99 -1.50
C GLU A 169 -14.12 0.80 -1.28
N ILE A 170 -13.61 0.20 -2.36
CA ILE A 170 -12.59 -0.85 -2.27
C ILE A 170 -11.21 -0.21 -2.21
N THR A 171 -10.54 -0.38 -1.07
CA THR A 171 -9.23 0.21 -0.80
C THR A 171 -8.17 -0.88 -0.62
N THR A 172 -6.95 -0.46 -0.33
CA THR A 172 -5.90 -1.34 0.19
C THR A 172 -5.46 -0.76 1.53
N ALA A 173 -5.49 -1.56 2.60
CA ALA A 173 -4.99 -1.14 3.90
C ALA A 173 -3.47 -1.20 3.85
N LEU A 174 -2.85 -0.03 3.88
CA LEU A 174 -1.40 0.05 3.72
C LEU A 174 -0.76 -0.06 5.10
N PRO A 175 0.38 -0.76 5.22
CA PRO A 175 1.21 -0.52 6.39
C PRO A 175 1.52 0.99 6.46
N PRO A 176 1.62 1.59 7.66
CA PRO A 176 2.28 2.87 7.75
C PRO A 176 3.66 2.69 7.13
N ALA A 177 3.99 3.53 6.15
CA ALA A 177 5.32 3.49 5.56
C ALA A 177 6.34 3.62 6.71
N PRO A 178 7.45 2.88 6.69
CA PRO A 178 8.56 3.19 7.58
C PRO A 178 9.03 4.61 7.26
N LEU A 179 8.54 5.57 8.04
CA LEU A 179 8.79 6.99 7.81
C LEU A 179 10.18 7.33 8.28
N ARG A 180 10.99 7.81 7.35
CA ARG A 180 12.25 8.47 7.70
C ARG A 180 11.95 9.95 7.93
N THR A 181 12.15 10.43 9.15
CA THR A 181 11.93 11.85 9.51
C THR A 181 13.23 12.65 9.57
N ASP A 182 14.39 11.98 9.57
CA ASP A 182 15.71 12.63 9.60
C ASP A 182 16.47 12.39 8.29
N TRP A 183 16.50 13.42 7.44
CA TRP A 183 17.13 13.37 6.13
C TRP A 183 18.45 14.15 6.09
N PRO A 184 19.55 13.52 5.64
CA PRO A 184 20.78 14.24 5.39
C PRO A 184 20.61 15.16 4.18
N ILE A 185 20.68 16.46 4.40
CA ILE A 185 20.64 17.46 3.32
C ILE A 185 22.05 17.75 2.81
N PRO A 186 22.34 17.54 1.50
CA PRO A 186 23.63 17.83 0.88
C PRO A 186 24.05 19.30 0.97
N GLU A 187 25.36 19.55 1.01
CA GLU A 187 25.93 20.90 1.07
C GLU A 187 25.58 21.73 -0.17
N ASP A 188 25.64 21.15 -1.36
CA ASP A 188 25.29 21.82 -2.63
C ASP A 188 23.81 22.26 -2.70
N TRP A 189 22.95 21.67 -1.87
CA TRP A 189 21.56 22.12 -1.75
C TRP A 189 21.50 23.34 -0.84
N LEU A 190 22.19 23.28 0.29
CA LEU A 190 22.25 24.36 1.29
C LEU A 190 22.97 25.61 0.77
N SER A 191 23.99 25.45 -0.08
CA SER A 191 24.71 26.55 -0.73
C SER A 191 23.85 27.31 -1.74
N GLY A 192 22.77 26.68 -2.24
CA GLY A 192 21.94 27.19 -3.33
C GLY A 192 22.49 26.89 -4.72
N ASP A 193 23.51 26.02 -4.87
CA ASP A 193 24.07 25.66 -6.19
C ASP A 193 23.04 24.93 -7.08
N THR A 194 22.07 24.27 -6.47
CA THR A 194 20.94 23.63 -7.16
C THR A 194 19.77 24.56 -7.46
N ALA A 195 19.82 25.81 -6.99
CA ALA A 195 18.74 26.77 -7.19
C ALA A 195 18.78 27.39 -8.59
N ASP A 196 17.62 27.71 -9.13
CA ASP A 196 17.56 28.58 -10.29
C ASP A 196 18.17 29.95 -9.95
N VAL A 197 19.08 30.42 -10.81
CA VAL A 197 19.89 31.62 -10.53
C VAL A 197 19.07 32.89 -10.24
N TYR A 198 17.81 32.95 -10.69
CA TYR A 198 16.95 34.10 -10.42
C TYR A 198 16.54 34.19 -8.94
N PHE A 199 16.46 33.08 -8.19
CA PHE A 199 16.21 33.14 -6.76
C PHE A 199 17.41 33.73 -6.00
N LEU A 200 18.63 33.30 -6.32
CA LEU A 200 19.86 33.86 -5.77
C LEU A 200 19.95 35.38 -6.04
N ARG A 201 19.67 35.79 -7.27
CA ARG A 201 19.63 37.21 -7.65
C ARG A 201 18.54 37.98 -6.91
N THR A 202 17.37 37.37 -6.70
CA THR A 202 16.25 38.00 -5.98
C THR A 202 16.61 38.26 -4.52
N VAL A 203 17.18 37.26 -3.83
CA VAL A 203 17.63 37.41 -2.44
C VAL A 203 18.71 38.49 -2.33
N GLU A 204 19.66 38.52 -3.28
CA GLU A 204 20.71 39.55 -3.31
C GLU A 204 20.16 40.97 -3.53
N ILE A 205 19.17 41.13 -4.40
CA ILE A 205 18.46 42.41 -4.60
C ILE A 205 17.75 42.82 -3.31
N LEU A 206 16.98 41.91 -2.71
CA LEU A 206 16.24 42.17 -1.47
C LEU A 206 17.17 42.57 -0.30
N LYS A 207 18.37 41.97 -0.22
CA LYS A 207 19.42 42.39 0.73
C LYS A 207 19.88 43.82 0.50
N LYS A 208 20.17 44.19 -0.75
CA LYS A 208 20.61 45.55 -1.12
C LYS A 208 19.53 46.61 -0.88
N GLU A 209 18.28 46.27 -1.16
CA GLU A 209 17.12 47.11 -0.88
C GLU A 209 16.74 47.13 0.61
N LYS A 210 17.38 46.30 1.45
CA LYS A 210 17.07 46.15 2.89
C LYS A 210 15.62 45.74 3.14
N VAL A 211 15.09 44.88 2.28
CA VAL A 211 13.72 44.35 2.31
C VAL A 211 13.76 42.86 2.64
N ASN A 212 13.29 42.46 3.82
CA ASN A 212 13.16 41.04 4.20
C ASN A 212 11.84 40.79 4.94
N PRO A 213 10.69 40.87 4.25
CA PRO A 213 9.40 40.71 4.89
C PRO A 213 9.19 39.27 5.34
N VAL A 214 8.36 39.09 6.36
CA VAL A 214 7.80 37.77 6.67
C VAL A 214 6.71 37.49 5.65
N VAL A 215 6.83 36.38 4.93
CA VAL A 215 5.89 36.02 3.87
C VAL A 215 5.28 34.67 4.15
N THR A 216 4.04 34.47 3.70
CA THR A 216 3.39 33.16 3.66
C THR A 216 3.41 32.63 2.24
N MET A 217 4.13 31.54 2.03
CA MET A 217 4.21 30.78 0.78
C MET A 217 3.37 29.50 0.89
N GLU A 218 2.54 29.23 -0.11
CA GLU A 218 1.75 28.01 -0.22
C GLU A 218 2.21 27.18 -1.42
N VAL A 219 2.40 25.87 -1.19
CA VAL A 219 2.80 24.90 -2.20
C VAL A 219 1.64 23.95 -2.48
N PHE A 220 1.31 23.78 -3.76
CA PHE A 220 0.20 22.95 -4.19
C PHE A 220 0.48 22.24 -5.54
N PRO A 221 -0.12 21.06 -5.78
CA PRO A 221 0.14 20.25 -6.96
C PRO A 221 -0.73 20.64 -8.16
N ARG A 222 -0.28 20.29 -9.37
CA ARG A 222 -1.04 20.47 -10.62
C ARG A 222 -2.07 19.37 -10.90
N GLY A 223 -1.91 18.20 -10.28
CA GLY A 223 -2.81 17.04 -10.39
C GLY A 223 -3.08 16.42 -9.03
N ASP A 224 -3.78 15.28 -9.04
CA ASP A 224 -4.02 14.47 -7.86
C ASP A 224 -2.87 13.47 -7.68
N GLY A 225 -2.64 12.97 -6.46
CA GLY A 225 -1.56 12.02 -6.22
C GLY A 225 -1.35 11.69 -4.75
N ILE A 226 -0.23 11.03 -4.47
CA ILE A 226 0.26 10.67 -3.13
C ILE A 226 1.46 11.54 -2.79
N LEU A 227 1.40 12.25 -1.65
CA LEU A 227 2.48 13.10 -1.19
C LEU A 227 3.67 12.25 -0.74
N CYS A 228 4.85 12.52 -1.28
CA CYS A 228 6.09 11.88 -0.84
C CYS A 228 7.26 12.87 -0.96
N GLY A 229 8.27 12.71 -0.10
CA GLY A 229 9.42 13.63 0.02
C GLY A 229 9.18 14.79 0.97
N ILE A 230 8.00 14.88 1.60
CA ILE A 230 7.68 15.98 2.52
C ILE A 230 8.54 15.93 3.81
N GLU A 231 8.96 14.75 4.26
CA GLU A 231 9.88 14.62 5.41
C GLU A 231 11.30 15.12 5.09
N GLU A 232 11.75 14.94 3.83
CA GLU A 232 13.02 15.50 3.35
C GLU A 232 12.94 17.02 3.25
N VAL A 233 11.82 17.55 2.75
CA VAL A 233 11.54 19.00 2.74
C VAL A 233 11.51 19.57 4.17
N LYS A 234 10.87 18.90 5.12
CA LYS A 234 10.90 19.30 6.54
C LYS A 234 12.34 19.33 7.06
N SER A 235 13.16 18.32 6.78
CA SER A 235 14.57 18.29 7.19
C SER A 235 15.39 19.45 6.58
N LEU A 236 15.13 19.81 5.32
CA LEU A 236 15.71 20.99 4.66
C LEU A 236 15.29 22.28 5.36
N LEU A 237 13.99 22.48 5.55
CA LEU A 237 13.43 23.68 6.18
C LEU A 237 13.94 23.85 7.62
N GLN A 238 14.08 22.76 8.37
CA GLN A 238 14.61 22.79 9.74
C GLN A 238 16.04 23.30 9.80
N LYS A 239 16.85 23.06 8.77
CA LYS A 239 18.25 23.53 8.70
C LYS A 239 18.38 25.00 8.31
N VAL A 240 17.45 25.53 7.50
CA VAL A 240 17.61 26.83 6.85
C VAL A 240 16.72 27.93 7.45
N LEU A 241 15.61 27.56 8.09
CA LEU A 241 14.68 28.52 8.67
C LEU A 241 15.19 29.05 10.03
N PRO A 242 15.05 30.36 10.29
CA PRO A 242 15.42 30.94 11.58
C PRO A 242 14.47 30.46 12.69
N PRO A 243 15.00 30.01 13.85
CA PRO A 243 14.18 29.59 14.97
C PRO A 243 13.41 30.77 15.56
N GLY A 244 12.14 30.55 15.92
CA GLY A 244 11.29 31.55 16.57
C GLY A 244 10.63 32.59 15.65
N GLU A 245 11.01 32.63 14.37
CA GLU A 245 10.45 33.53 13.34
C GLU A 245 9.81 32.77 12.17
N SER A 246 9.64 31.45 12.31
CA SER A 246 9.16 30.58 11.24
C SER A 246 8.02 29.70 11.71
N GLU A 247 7.06 29.48 10.83
CA GLU A 247 5.93 28.58 11.02
C GLU A 247 5.74 27.73 9.76
N VAL A 248 5.69 26.42 9.91
CA VAL A 248 5.54 25.49 8.78
C VAL A 248 4.37 24.54 9.03
N TRP A 249 3.52 24.40 8.02
CA TRP A 249 2.41 23.45 8.02
C TRP A 249 2.52 22.53 6.83
N ALA A 250 2.25 21.24 7.00
CA ALA A 250 2.30 20.28 5.92
C ALA A 250 1.24 19.18 6.08
N LEU A 251 0.88 18.54 4.97
CA LEU A 251 0.26 17.21 5.02
C LEU A 251 1.31 16.17 5.42
N GLU A 252 0.84 14.98 5.79
CA GLU A 252 1.72 13.87 6.15
C GLU A 252 2.20 13.08 4.92
N GLU A 253 3.38 12.47 5.05
CA GLU A 253 3.94 11.63 4.00
C GLU A 253 3.04 10.40 3.74
N GLY A 254 2.80 10.10 2.47
CA GLY A 254 1.92 9.02 2.03
C GLY A 254 0.44 9.39 1.94
N GLU A 255 0.03 10.59 2.37
CA GLU A 255 -1.34 11.07 2.21
C GLU A 255 -1.69 11.37 0.75
N SER A 256 -2.93 11.12 0.36
CA SER A 256 -3.45 11.59 -0.93
C SER A 256 -3.69 13.09 -0.93
N PHE A 257 -3.44 13.75 -2.05
CA PHE A 257 -3.81 15.14 -2.27
C PHE A 257 -4.62 15.31 -3.54
N SER A 258 -5.40 16.39 -3.60
CA SER A 258 -6.09 16.82 -4.81
C SER A 258 -5.36 17.97 -5.50
N ARG A 259 -5.62 18.14 -6.79
CA ARG A 259 -5.17 19.27 -7.58
C ARG A 259 -5.47 20.60 -6.87
N LYS A 260 -4.45 21.45 -6.76
CA LYS A 260 -4.47 22.76 -6.07
C LYS A 260 -4.71 22.69 -4.55
N GLU A 261 -4.74 21.52 -3.93
CA GLU A 261 -4.73 21.42 -2.47
C GLU A 261 -3.40 21.93 -1.92
N VAL A 262 -3.42 22.80 -0.91
CA VAL A 262 -2.19 23.24 -0.26
C VAL A 262 -1.63 22.10 0.56
N VAL A 263 -0.45 21.61 0.18
CA VAL A 263 0.23 20.49 0.82
C VAL A 263 1.34 20.92 1.79
N LEU A 264 1.87 22.13 1.60
CA LEU A 264 2.92 22.74 2.41
C LEU A 264 2.69 24.24 2.46
N ARG A 265 2.79 24.83 3.65
CA ARG A 265 2.76 26.27 3.90
C ARG A 265 3.98 26.66 4.72
N ILE A 266 4.68 27.70 4.28
CA ILE A 266 5.86 28.23 4.95
C ILE A 266 5.61 29.70 5.24
N THR A 267 5.64 30.09 6.50
CA THR A 267 5.58 31.49 6.94
C THR A 267 6.90 31.86 7.61
N ALA A 268 7.73 32.66 6.96
CA ALA A 268 9.07 33.03 7.43
C ALA A 268 9.63 34.27 6.68
N PRO A 269 10.73 34.89 7.13
CA PRO A 269 11.42 35.92 6.34
C PRO A 269 11.87 35.39 4.97
N TYR A 270 11.43 36.01 3.87
CA TYR A 270 11.63 35.42 2.52
C TYR A 270 13.10 35.09 2.19
N GLN A 271 14.05 35.91 2.64
CA GLN A 271 15.48 35.69 2.36
C GLN A 271 16.05 34.42 3.01
N SER A 272 15.38 33.82 4.02
CA SER A 272 15.87 32.60 4.66
C SER A 272 15.60 31.34 3.84
N PHE A 273 14.57 31.36 2.97
CA PHE A 273 14.13 30.13 2.29
C PHE A 273 13.81 30.27 0.80
N GLY A 274 13.67 31.48 0.27
CA GLY A 274 13.30 31.69 -1.14
C GLY A 274 14.27 31.05 -2.15
N VAL A 275 15.55 30.88 -1.79
CA VAL A 275 16.55 30.20 -2.64
C VAL A 275 16.27 28.69 -2.79
N TYR A 276 15.57 28.06 -1.85
CA TYR A 276 15.36 26.62 -1.82
C TYR A 276 14.11 26.16 -2.58
N GLU A 277 13.41 27.07 -3.28
CA GLU A 277 12.20 26.75 -4.03
C GLU A 277 12.41 25.66 -5.08
N THR A 278 13.47 25.77 -5.88
CA THR A 278 13.85 24.72 -6.84
C THR A 278 14.05 23.36 -6.15
N CYS A 279 14.65 23.35 -4.96
CA CYS A 279 14.97 22.13 -4.22
C CYS A 279 13.70 21.45 -3.68
N TYR A 280 12.89 22.14 -2.87
CA TYR A 280 11.71 21.50 -2.27
C TYR A 280 10.63 21.17 -3.31
N LEU A 281 10.49 21.95 -4.39
CA LEU A 281 9.59 21.59 -5.49
C LEU A 281 10.08 20.35 -6.25
N GLY A 282 11.38 20.25 -6.50
CA GLY A 282 11.99 19.10 -7.17
C GLY A 282 11.83 17.80 -6.37
N ILE A 283 12.06 17.87 -5.04
CA ILE A 283 11.84 16.76 -4.12
C ILE A 283 10.37 16.29 -4.20
N LEU A 284 9.42 17.20 -3.98
CA LEU A 284 8.00 16.84 -3.96
C LEU A 284 7.52 16.29 -5.31
N ALA A 285 7.97 16.88 -6.42
CA ALA A 285 7.48 16.52 -7.75
C ALA A 285 7.85 15.09 -8.16
N HIS A 286 9.12 14.72 -8.06
CA HIS A 286 9.57 13.38 -8.42
C HIS A 286 9.10 12.33 -7.42
N CYS A 287 9.23 12.60 -6.13
CA CYS A 287 8.86 11.65 -5.10
C CYS A 287 7.36 11.34 -5.14
N SER A 288 6.51 12.36 -5.27
CA SER A 288 5.07 12.17 -5.37
C SER A 288 4.66 11.47 -6.67
N GLY A 289 5.39 11.70 -7.78
CA GLY A 289 5.17 10.96 -9.04
C GLY A 289 5.38 9.46 -8.88
N TRP A 290 6.54 9.05 -8.35
CA TRP A 290 6.84 7.64 -8.10
C TRP A 290 5.90 6.98 -7.09
N ALA A 291 5.59 7.67 -5.98
CA ALA A 291 4.66 7.17 -4.99
C ALA A 291 3.24 6.99 -5.54
N SER A 292 2.78 7.91 -6.41
CA SER A 292 1.48 7.80 -7.07
C SER A 292 1.41 6.63 -8.05
N ALA A 293 2.43 6.45 -8.89
CA ALA A 293 2.49 5.31 -9.82
C ALA A 293 2.55 3.95 -9.10
N ALA A 294 3.27 3.88 -7.98
CA ALA A 294 3.27 2.71 -7.12
C ALA A 294 1.89 2.46 -6.48
N ARG A 295 1.21 3.51 -6.01
CA ARG A 295 -0.15 3.42 -5.44
C ARG A 295 -1.16 2.87 -6.46
N GLU A 296 -1.10 3.32 -7.70
CA GLU A 296 -1.97 2.82 -8.77
C GLU A 296 -1.78 1.31 -9.01
N CYS A 297 -0.53 0.82 -9.00
CA CYS A 297 -0.24 -0.61 -9.09
C CYS A 297 -0.79 -1.39 -7.89
N VAL A 298 -0.60 -0.87 -6.68
CA VAL A 298 -1.05 -1.51 -5.42
C VAL A 298 -2.58 -1.57 -5.33
N GLN A 299 -3.27 -0.53 -5.79
CA GLN A 299 -4.74 -0.52 -5.89
C GLN A 299 -5.22 -1.50 -6.97
N ALA A 300 -4.56 -1.53 -8.13
CA ALA A 300 -4.89 -2.47 -9.21
C ALA A 300 -4.73 -3.93 -8.77
N ALA A 301 -3.79 -4.22 -7.87
CA ALA A 301 -3.50 -5.56 -7.36
C ALA A 301 -4.55 -6.07 -6.35
N ARG A 302 -5.49 -5.22 -5.90
CA ARG A 302 -6.60 -5.58 -4.98
C ARG A 302 -6.15 -6.45 -3.80
N GLY A 303 -5.04 -6.04 -3.20
CA GLY A 303 -4.47 -6.66 -2.01
C GLY A 303 -3.44 -7.76 -2.25
N LEU A 304 -3.20 -8.17 -3.50
CA LEU A 304 -2.01 -8.95 -3.84
C LEU A 304 -0.75 -8.07 -3.67
N PRO A 305 0.36 -8.63 -3.14
CA PRO A 305 1.55 -7.84 -2.90
C PRO A 305 2.21 -7.36 -4.20
N VAL A 306 2.80 -6.17 -4.14
CA VAL A 306 3.52 -5.53 -5.26
C VAL A 306 4.93 -5.18 -4.82
N LEU A 307 5.96 -5.60 -5.58
CA LEU A 307 7.35 -5.22 -5.36
C LEU A 307 7.82 -4.21 -6.41
N SER A 308 8.67 -3.26 -5.98
CA SER A 308 9.34 -2.31 -6.87
C SER A 308 10.69 -2.83 -7.37
N PHE A 309 10.80 -3.08 -8.67
CA PHE A 309 12.00 -3.54 -9.39
C PHE A 309 12.52 -2.47 -10.39
N GLY A 310 12.18 -1.20 -10.16
CA GLY A 310 12.43 -0.09 -11.09
C GLY A 310 13.88 0.47 -11.11
N ALA A 311 14.73 0.06 -10.17
CA ALA A 311 16.05 0.69 -9.93
C ALA A 311 16.94 0.82 -11.18
N ARG A 312 16.83 -0.11 -12.13
CA ARG A 312 17.65 -0.14 -13.35
C ARG A 312 17.31 0.93 -14.40
N HIS A 313 16.18 1.62 -14.25
CA HIS A 313 15.69 2.60 -15.23
C HIS A 313 16.01 4.05 -14.85
N VAL A 314 16.61 4.27 -13.69
CA VAL A 314 16.93 5.59 -13.16
C VAL A 314 18.43 5.75 -12.91
N HIS A 315 18.88 7.00 -12.79
CA HIS A 315 20.27 7.26 -12.44
C HIS A 315 20.62 6.63 -11.07
N PRO A 316 21.78 5.97 -10.92
CA PRO A 316 22.13 5.23 -9.70
C PRO A 316 22.11 6.08 -8.42
N SER A 317 22.35 7.39 -8.53
CA SER A 317 22.31 8.30 -7.37
C SER A 317 20.92 8.49 -6.76
N ILE A 318 19.83 8.16 -7.48
CA ILE A 318 18.46 8.34 -7.00
C ILE A 318 17.68 7.03 -6.83
N VAL A 319 18.35 5.88 -7.01
CA VAL A 319 17.75 4.54 -6.84
C VAL A 319 17.10 4.38 -5.46
N ALA A 320 17.82 4.77 -4.41
CA ALA A 320 17.31 4.63 -3.04
C ALA A 320 16.02 5.45 -2.84
N MET A 321 15.99 6.68 -3.35
CA MET A 321 14.85 7.57 -3.25
C MET A 321 13.64 7.04 -4.03
N MET A 322 13.83 6.63 -5.29
CA MET A 322 12.73 6.08 -6.11
C MET A 322 12.09 4.86 -5.44
N GLU A 323 12.91 3.95 -4.90
CA GLU A 323 12.38 2.78 -4.19
C GLU A 323 11.70 3.15 -2.87
N TYR A 324 12.25 4.09 -2.09
CA TYR A 324 11.57 4.61 -0.90
C TYR A 324 10.18 5.16 -1.25
N CYS A 325 10.08 5.95 -2.32
CA CYS A 325 8.81 6.49 -2.81
C CYS A 325 7.84 5.37 -3.21
N ALA A 326 8.33 4.29 -3.82
CA ALA A 326 7.49 3.15 -4.16
C ALA A 326 6.95 2.43 -2.89
N ILE A 327 7.74 2.35 -1.83
CA ILE A 327 7.30 1.83 -0.51
C ILE A 327 6.24 2.74 0.12
N VAL A 328 6.45 4.06 0.12
CA VAL A 328 5.43 5.05 0.57
C VAL A 328 4.15 4.92 -0.26
N GLY A 329 4.30 4.70 -1.57
CA GLY A 329 3.23 4.36 -2.51
C GLY A 329 2.60 2.99 -2.30
N GLY A 330 3.05 2.20 -1.33
CA GLY A 330 2.42 0.97 -0.86
C GLY A 330 3.02 -0.33 -1.37
N CYS A 331 4.12 -0.30 -2.14
CA CYS A 331 4.83 -1.53 -2.49
C CYS A 331 5.29 -2.26 -1.21
N ASN A 332 5.17 -3.58 -1.20
CA ASN A 332 5.51 -4.43 -0.05
C ASN A 332 7.02 -4.62 0.14
N GLY A 333 7.82 -4.18 -0.82
CA GLY A 333 9.27 -4.30 -0.81
C GLY A 333 9.89 -3.83 -2.12
N CYS A 334 11.20 -3.80 -2.17
CA CYS A 334 11.98 -3.39 -3.33
C CYS A 334 13.23 -4.24 -3.50
N ALA A 335 13.80 -4.24 -4.71
CA ALA A 335 14.95 -5.06 -5.04
C ALA A 335 16.29 -4.49 -4.58
N SER A 336 16.46 -3.16 -4.61
CA SER A 336 17.77 -2.59 -4.31
C SER A 336 18.05 -2.59 -2.80
N THR A 337 19.30 -2.89 -2.47
CA THR A 337 19.79 -2.83 -1.09
C THR A 337 19.78 -1.41 -0.54
N ALA A 338 19.96 -0.40 -1.40
CA ALA A 338 20.00 1.00 -1.01
C ALA A 338 18.59 1.54 -0.65
N GLY A 339 17.58 1.24 -1.47
CA GLY A 339 16.20 1.60 -1.21
C GLY A 339 15.62 0.87 -0.01
N ALA A 340 15.87 -0.44 0.10
CA ALA A 340 15.43 -1.22 1.26
C ALA A 340 16.04 -0.68 2.55
N ARG A 341 17.34 -0.35 2.57
CA ARG A 341 17.99 0.29 3.72
C ARG A 341 17.38 1.66 4.05
N LEU A 342 17.12 2.48 3.04
CA LEU A 342 16.53 3.81 3.23
C LEU A 342 15.12 3.71 3.86
N ALA A 343 14.35 2.72 3.43
CA ALA A 343 13.04 2.39 3.99
C ALA A 343 13.11 1.55 5.28
N GLY A 344 14.28 1.21 5.82
CA GLY A 344 14.37 0.35 7.03
C GLY A 344 13.83 -1.06 6.84
N MET A 345 13.85 -1.59 5.61
CA MET A 345 13.34 -2.91 5.22
C MET A 345 14.49 -3.83 4.78
N LYS A 346 14.22 -5.14 4.73
CA LYS A 346 15.08 -6.10 4.02
C LYS A 346 14.79 -6.05 2.52
N PRO A 347 15.82 -6.05 1.65
CA PRO A 347 15.61 -6.09 0.21
C PRO A 347 14.99 -7.43 -0.18
N VAL A 348 14.13 -7.41 -1.19
CA VAL A 348 13.46 -8.60 -1.75
C VAL A 348 13.93 -8.81 -3.18
N GLY A 349 14.61 -9.91 -3.41
CA GLY A 349 15.15 -10.29 -4.73
C GLY A 349 14.84 -11.74 -5.08
N THR A 350 15.10 -12.10 -6.32
CA THR A 350 14.98 -13.47 -6.83
C THR A 350 16.27 -13.89 -7.49
N ILE A 351 16.30 -15.14 -7.99
CA ILE A 351 17.39 -15.62 -8.82
C ILE A 351 17.35 -14.90 -10.19
N PRO A 352 18.44 -14.26 -10.65
CA PRO A 352 18.50 -13.66 -11.98
C PRO A 352 18.87 -14.70 -13.06
N HIS A 353 18.47 -14.45 -14.32
CA HIS A 353 18.86 -15.30 -15.46
C HIS A 353 20.37 -15.53 -15.54
N ALA A 354 21.18 -14.53 -15.17
CA ALA A 354 22.64 -14.64 -15.20
C ALA A 354 23.17 -15.84 -14.39
N LEU A 355 22.64 -16.07 -13.18
CA LEU A 355 23.05 -17.21 -12.35
C LEU A 355 22.66 -18.53 -13.03
N ILE A 356 21.45 -18.61 -13.56
CA ILE A 356 20.92 -19.80 -14.23
C ILE A 356 21.75 -20.14 -15.47
N ILE A 357 22.07 -19.13 -16.29
CA ILE A 357 22.86 -19.28 -17.51
C ILE A 357 24.28 -19.76 -17.17
N ILE A 358 24.94 -19.15 -16.17
CA ILE A 358 26.30 -19.54 -15.75
C ILE A 358 26.33 -20.97 -15.21
N MET A 359 25.30 -21.36 -14.44
CA MET A 359 25.18 -22.72 -13.88
C MET A 359 24.68 -23.75 -14.91
N GLY A 360 24.21 -23.31 -16.08
CA GLY A 360 23.68 -24.15 -17.16
C GLY A 360 22.38 -24.89 -16.82
N SER A 361 21.73 -24.58 -15.69
CA SER A 361 20.50 -25.26 -15.25
C SER A 361 19.78 -24.45 -14.16
N THR A 362 18.47 -24.26 -14.34
CA THR A 362 17.60 -23.58 -13.36
C THR A 362 17.54 -24.35 -12.05
N ALA A 363 17.46 -25.68 -12.09
CA ALA A 363 17.48 -26.51 -10.89
C ALA A 363 18.82 -26.42 -10.16
N ALA A 364 19.95 -26.50 -10.88
CA ALA A 364 21.27 -26.40 -10.25
C ALA A 364 21.53 -25.02 -9.64
N ALA A 365 21.13 -23.95 -10.34
CA ALA A 365 21.21 -22.58 -9.84
C ALA A 365 20.35 -22.38 -8.59
N THR A 366 19.12 -22.90 -8.57
CA THR A 366 18.21 -22.77 -7.43
C THR A 366 18.70 -23.57 -6.23
N LEU A 367 19.23 -24.78 -6.43
CA LEU A 367 19.85 -25.57 -5.37
C LEU A 367 21.12 -24.93 -4.82
N ALA A 368 21.92 -24.28 -5.67
CA ALA A 368 23.08 -23.52 -5.23
C ALA A 368 22.64 -22.30 -4.41
N PHE A 369 21.70 -21.50 -4.91
CA PHE A 369 21.14 -20.35 -4.18
C PHE A 369 20.60 -20.78 -2.81
N ASP A 370 19.90 -21.90 -2.77
CA ASP A 370 19.33 -22.43 -1.55
C ASP A 370 20.37 -22.91 -0.53
N ARG A 371 21.52 -23.44 -0.97
CA ARG A 371 22.61 -23.85 -0.08
C ARG A 371 23.38 -22.67 0.49
N GLU A 372 23.56 -21.59 -0.28
CA GLU A 372 24.48 -20.50 0.07
C GLU A 372 23.79 -19.29 0.74
N MET A 373 22.49 -19.08 0.53
CA MET A 373 21.76 -17.92 1.08
C MET A 373 21.10 -18.23 2.42
N GLU A 374 20.93 -17.20 3.26
CA GLU A 374 20.25 -17.29 4.56
C GLU A 374 18.82 -17.87 4.45
N GLU A 375 18.36 -18.61 5.45
CA GLU A 375 17.07 -19.33 5.43
C GLU A 375 15.86 -18.41 5.25
N ASP A 376 15.93 -17.16 5.70
CA ASP A 376 14.84 -16.20 5.64
C ASP A 376 14.64 -15.56 4.25
N VAL A 377 15.58 -15.80 3.32
CA VAL A 377 15.47 -15.34 1.92
C VAL A 377 14.57 -16.30 1.12
N PRO A 378 13.43 -15.84 0.56
CA PRO A 378 12.55 -16.73 -0.20
C PRO A 378 13.24 -17.31 -1.44
N ARG A 379 13.14 -18.63 -1.63
CA ARG A 379 13.62 -19.32 -2.84
C ARG A 379 12.61 -19.13 -3.97
N LEU A 380 12.73 -18.02 -4.70
CA LEU A 380 11.91 -17.68 -5.86
C LEU A 380 12.73 -17.89 -7.15
N ALA A 381 12.46 -18.98 -7.86
CA ALA A 381 13.19 -19.37 -9.07
C ALA A 381 12.64 -18.69 -10.31
N LEU A 382 13.52 -18.26 -11.22
CA LEU A 382 13.16 -17.72 -12.52
C LEU A 382 13.09 -18.86 -13.54
N VAL A 383 11.97 -19.02 -14.23
CA VAL A 383 11.62 -20.28 -14.93
C VAL A 383 11.34 -20.11 -16.42
N ASP A 384 11.85 -19.03 -17.00
CA ASP A 384 11.72 -18.67 -18.42
C ASP A 384 13.12 -18.51 -19.07
N THR A 385 14.12 -19.28 -18.60
CA THR A 385 15.51 -19.11 -19.07
C THR A 385 15.85 -20.01 -20.25
N PHE A 386 15.56 -21.30 -20.16
CA PHE A 386 15.96 -22.28 -21.18
C PHE A 386 14.80 -23.02 -21.82
N GLU A 387 13.84 -23.44 -20.99
CA GLU A 387 12.70 -24.24 -21.41
C GLU A 387 11.40 -23.44 -21.35
N ASP A 388 10.31 -24.10 -21.75
CA ASP A 388 8.96 -23.65 -21.48
C ASP A 388 8.71 -23.54 -19.97
N GLU A 389 8.00 -22.50 -19.56
CA GLU A 389 7.81 -22.11 -18.17
C GLU A 389 7.17 -23.21 -17.32
N VAL A 390 6.29 -24.03 -17.92
CA VAL A 390 5.65 -25.15 -17.23
C VAL A 390 6.68 -26.21 -16.88
N ARG A 391 7.49 -26.61 -17.86
CA ARG A 391 8.50 -27.67 -17.68
C ARG A 391 9.56 -27.25 -16.68
N GLU A 392 10.05 -26.03 -16.83
CA GLU A 392 11.09 -25.49 -15.96
C GLU A 392 10.58 -25.32 -14.52
N SER A 393 9.33 -24.85 -14.34
CA SER A 393 8.66 -24.76 -13.02
C SER A 393 8.55 -26.11 -12.31
N VAL A 394 8.05 -27.13 -13.01
CA VAL A 394 7.89 -28.47 -12.41
C VAL A 394 9.26 -29.09 -12.10
N ALA A 395 10.23 -28.94 -13.00
CA ALA A 395 11.57 -29.48 -12.81
C ALA A 395 12.26 -28.88 -11.57
N VAL A 396 12.21 -27.55 -11.40
CA VAL A 396 12.80 -26.89 -10.23
C VAL A 396 12.05 -27.23 -8.94
N ALA A 397 10.71 -27.31 -8.98
CA ALA A 397 9.92 -27.72 -7.82
C ALA A 397 10.27 -29.14 -7.34
N LYS A 398 10.41 -30.09 -8.27
CA LYS A 398 10.86 -31.47 -7.98
C LYS A 398 12.27 -31.49 -7.39
N ALA A 399 13.20 -30.73 -7.96
CA ALA A 399 14.57 -30.64 -7.46
C ALA A 399 14.64 -30.07 -6.03
N MET A 400 13.79 -29.09 -5.72
CA MET A 400 13.77 -28.40 -4.43
C MET A 400 13.06 -29.16 -3.31
N LYS A 401 12.31 -30.24 -3.62
CA LYS A 401 11.68 -31.15 -2.64
C LYS A 401 10.87 -30.42 -1.56
N GLY A 402 10.02 -29.48 -1.98
CA GLY A 402 9.14 -28.72 -1.09
C GLY A 402 9.74 -27.46 -0.47
N ARG A 403 11.03 -27.17 -0.70
CA ARG A 403 11.71 -25.96 -0.20
C ARG A 403 11.60 -24.75 -1.12
N LEU A 404 11.01 -24.91 -2.30
CA LEU A 404 10.79 -23.82 -3.25
C LEU A 404 9.64 -22.94 -2.75
N ALA A 405 9.91 -21.65 -2.54
CA ALA A 405 8.89 -20.69 -2.13
C ALA A 405 7.97 -20.31 -3.29
N GLY A 406 8.52 -20.21 -4.51
CA GLY A 406 7.75 -19.90 -5.70
C GLY A 406 8.55 -19.93 -6.99
N VAL A 407 7.86 -19.67 -8.10
CA VAL A 407 8.43 -19.42 -9.42
C VAL A 407 8.08 -18.00 -9.88
N ARG A 408 9.00 -17.34 -10.59
CA ARG A 408 8.80 -16.03 -11.22
C ARG A 408 8.75 -16.22 -12.73
N LEU A 409 7.68 -15.73 -13.35
CA LEU A 409 7.51 -15.67 -14.80
C LEU A 409 7.90 -14.27 -15.29
N ASP A 410 8.89 -14.18 -16.16
CA ASP A 410 9.36 -12.93 -16.77
C ASP A 410 9.41 -13.00 -18.31
N THR A 411 8.55 -13.86 -18.88
CA THR A 411 8.54 -14.25 -20.29
C THR A 411 8.75 -13.05 -21.23
N PRO A 412 9.75 -13.08 -22.12
CA PRO A 412 10.09 -11.94 -22.96
C PRO A 412 8.99 -11.64 -23.99
N SER A 413 8.96 -10.41 -24.48
CA SER A 413 7.94 -9.97 -25.45
C SER A 413 7.95 -10.75 -26.76
N GLU A 414 9.13 -11.21 -27.17
CA GLU A 414 9.40 -12.04 -28.34
C GLU A 414 8.77 -13.44 -28.22
N ARG A 415 8.40 -13.83 -27.00
CA ARG A 415 7.66 -15.05 -26.67
C ARG A 415 6.20 -14.80 -26.31
N GLY A 416 5.71 -13.56 -26.45
CA GLY A 416 4.31 -13.20 -26.21
C GLY A 416 4.02 -12.62 -24.83
N ARG A 417 5.05 -12.40 -23.99
CA ARG A 417 4.93 -11.98 -22.58
C ARG A 417 4.22 -13.01 -21.71
N VAL A 418 4.23 -12.78 -20.39
CA VAL A 418 3.40 -13.56 -19.46
C VAL A 418 1.92 -13.26 -19.73
N THR A 419 1.11 -14.32 -19.88
CA THR A 419 -0.34 -14.26 -20.09
C THR A 419 -1.09 -14.93 -18.93
N ALA A 420 -2.39 -14.63 -18.77
CA ALA A 420 -3.21 -15.25 -17.73
C ALA A 420 -3.31 -16.78 -17.91
N GLU A 421 -3.42 -17.24 -19.16
CA GLU A 421 -3.48 -18.67 -19.48
C GLU A 421 -2.17 -19.39 -19.15
N LEU A 422 -1.01 -18.78 -19.42
CA LEU A 422 0.28 -19.34 -19.01
C LEU A 422 0.37 -19.52 -17.49
N VAL A 423 -0.07 -18.51 -16.72
CA VAL A 423 -0.08 -18.59 -15.24
C VAL A 423 -0.99 -19.73 -14.76
N LYS A 424 -2.18 -19.88 -15.36
CA LYS A 424 -3.11 -20.99 -15.04
C LYS A 424 -2.51 -22.35 -15.40
N GLU A 425 -1.84 -22.45 -16.54
CA GLU A 425 -1.19 -23.67 -16.98
C GLU A 425 -0.06 -24.08 -16.02
N VAL A 426 0.84 -23.15 -15.68
CA VAL A 426 1.90 -23.38 -14.68
C VAL A 426 1.31 -23.83 -13.34
N ARG A 427 0.24 -23.17 -12.86
CA ARG A 427 -0.44 -23.57 -11.62
C ARG A 427 -0.99 -24.98 -11.70
N ALA A 428 -1.71 -25.32 -12.78
CA ALA A 428 -2.33 -26.62 -12.96
C ALA A 428 -1.30 -27.77 -12.94
N TRP A 429 -0.15 -27.58 -13.60
CA TRP A 429 0.92 -28.57 -13.62
C TRP A 429 1.65 -28.69 -12.29
N LEU A 430 1.93 -27.57 -11.60
CA LEU A 430 2.48 -27.63 -10.24
C LEU A 430 1.53 -28.35 -9.29
N ASP A 431 0.22 -28.12 -9.39
CA ASP A 431 -0.80 -28.77 -8.55
C ASP A 431 -0.92 -30.26 -8.83
N LEU A 432 -0.90 -30.66 -10.11
CA LEU A 432 -0.92 -32.06 -10.54
C LEU A 432 0.27 -32.84 -9.96
N GLU A 433 1.42 -32.19 -9.87
CA GLU A 433 2.66 -32.75 -9.30
C GLU A 433 2.75 -32.58 -7.77
N GLY A 434 1.70 -32.06 -7.12
CA GLY A 434 1.60 -31.95 -5.67
C GLY A 434 2.23 -30.70 -5.04
N PHE A 435 2.69 -29.74 -5.84
CA PHE A 435 3.38 -28.51 -5.40
C PHE A 435 2.43 -27.31 -5.20
N LYS A 436 1.30 -27.54 -4.53
CA LYS A 436 0.22 -26.55 -4.32
C LYS A 436 0.67 -25.30 -3.52
N GLN A 437 1.74 -25.42 -2.75
CA GLN A 437 2.30 -24.35 -1.92
C GLN A 437 3.23 -23.41 -2.68
N VAL A 438 3.76 -23.82 -3.85
CA VAL A 438 4.72 -23.03 -4.63
C VAL A 438 4.01 -21.81 -5.21
N ARG A 439 4.41 -20.59 -4.83
CA ARG A 439 3.76 -19.36 -5.29
C ARG A 439 4.13 -19.00 -6.73
N ILE A 440 3.29 -18.21 -7.40
CA ILE A 440 3.59 -17.67 -8.74
C ILE A 440 3.73 -16.15 -8.67
N ALA A 441 4.92 -15.65 -9.00
CA ALA A 441 5.19 -14.23 -9.18
C ALA A 441 5.22 -13.88 -10.67
N VAL A 442 4.63 -12.75 -11.04
CA VAL A 442 4.66 -12.24 -12.42
C VAL A 442 5.47 -10.95 -12.47
N SER A 443 6.36 -10.84 -13.46
CA SER A 443 7.11 -9.62 -13.77
C SER A 443 7.11 -9.36 -15.29
N GLY A 444 7.78 -8.29 -15.70
CA GLY A 444 7.99 -7.99 -17.12
C GLY A 444 6.91 -7.11 -17.74
N GLY A 445 7.17 -5.80 -17.80
CA GLY A 445 6.29 -4.83 -18.47
C GLY A 445 4.89 -4.77 -17.85
N LEU A 446 4.80 -4.76 -16.52
CA LEU A 446 3.53 -4.62 -15.79
C LEU A 446 3.17 -3.14 -15.59
N ASP A 447 1.89 -2.87 -15.76
CA ASP A 447 1.20 -1.61 -15.44
C ASP A 447 -0.15 -1.94 -14.75
N PRO A 448 -0.90 -0.96 -14.25
CA PRO A 448 -2.19 -1.20 -13.59
C PRO A 448 -3.22 -1.93 -14.46
N GLU A 449 -3.19 -1.77 -15.79
CA GLU A 449 -4.12 -2.46 -16.69
C GLU A 449 -3.78 -3.93 -16.81
N ARG A 450 -2.49 -4.28 -16.96
CA ARG A 450 -2.01 -5.66 -17.00
C ARG A 450 -2.23 -6.37 -15.67
N ILE A 451 -2.02 -5.69 -14.55
CA ILE A 451 -2.36 -6.23 -13.23
C ILE A 451 -3.85 -6.59 -13.19
N ARG A 452 -4.74 -5.63 -13.51
CA ARG A 452 -6.20 -5.88 -13.56
C ARG A 452 -6.58 -7.00 -14.53
N TYR A 453 -5.89 -7.13 -15.65
CA TYR A 453 -6.09 -8.23 -16.60
C TYR A 453 -5.87 -9.61 -15.94
N PHE A 454 -4.77 -9.81 -15.20
CA PHE A 454 -4.54 -11.09 -14.52
C PHE A 454 -5.63 -11.41 -13.50
N LEU A 455 -6.06 -10.41 -12.71
CA LEU A 455 -7.14 -10.59 -11.73
C LEU A 455 -8.47 -10.91 -12.42
N LYS A 456 -8.83 -10.17 -13.47
CA LYS A 456 -10.09 -10.35 -14.21
C LYS A 456 -10.18 -11.73 -14.87
N GLU A 457 -9.07 -12.21 -15.43
CA GLU A 457 -9.00 -13.53 -16.04
C GLU A 457 -8.90 -14.66 -15.01
N GLY A 458 -8.86 -14.35 -13.71
CA GLY A 458 -8.74 -15.34 -12.64
C GLY A 458 -7.41 -16.10 -12.68
N ALA A 459 -6.33 -15.42 -13.06
CA ALA A 459 -5.00 -16.01 -13.05
C ALA A 459 -4.49 -16.14 -11.59
N PRO A 460 -4.01 -17.32 -11.17
CA PRO A 460 -3.56 -17.57 -9.81
C PRO A 460 -2.17 -16.95 -9.54
N VAL A 461 -2.12 -15.62 -9.48
CA VAL A 461 -0.91 -14.83 -9.18
C VAL A 461 -0.83 -14.56 -7.67
N ASP A 462 0.33 -14.79 -7.07
CA ASP A 462 0.58 -14.50 -5.66
C ASP A 462 1.34 -13.18 -5.43
N LEU A 463 2.01 -12.64 -6.46
CA LEU A 463 2.87 -11.46 -6.34
C LEU A 463 3.11 -10.81 -7.71
N PHE A 464 3.12 -9.47 -7.76
CA PHE A 464 3.58 -8.70 -8.91
C PHE A 464 4.91 -8.00 -8.63
N ALA A 465 5.83 -8.01 -9.59
CA ALA A 465 7.05 -7.20 -9.52
C ALA A 465 7.08 -6.18 -10.67
N VAL A 466 6.93 -4.91 -10.32
CA VAL A 466 6.73 -3.80 -11.26
C VAL A 466 8.02 -2.98 -11.37
N GLY A 467 8.47 -2.74 -12.60
CA GLY A 467 9.68 -1.97 -12.90
C GLY A 467 9.36 -0.62 -13.51
N SER A 468 9.51 -0.55 -14.84
CA SER A 468 9.45 0.68 -15.65
C SER A 468 8.20 1.55 -15.41
N TYR A 469 7.03 0.97 -15.15
CA TYR A 469 5.82 1.78 -14.88
C TYR A 469 6.00 2.73 -13.69
N ILE A 470 6.66 2.26 -12.63
CA ILE A 470 6.95 3.09 -11.45
C ILE A 470 8.12 4.01 -11.78
N SER A 471 9.27 3.47 -12.16
CA SER A 471 10.50 4.26 -12.31
C SER A 471 10.40 5.36 -13.37
N ASP A 472 9.67 5.10 -14.46
CA ASP A 472 9.55 6.00 -15.61
C ASP A 472 8.36 6.97 -15.45
N SER A 473 7.69 6.94 -14.28
CA SER A 473 6.57 7.83 -13.99
C SER A 473 6.97 9.30 -14.16
N ARG A 474 6.04 10.11 -14.67
CA ARG A 474 6.27 11.54 -14.81
C ARG A 474 6.20 12.22 -13.44
N PRO A 475 7.06 13.21 -13.15
CA PRO A 475 6.92 14.03 -11.96
C PRO A 475 5.54 14.71 -11.90
N LEU A 476 5.00 14.85 -10.70
CA LEU A 476 3.81 15.65 -10.45
C LEU A 476 4.23 17.07 -10.12
N ASP A 477 4.09 17.99 -11.08
CA ASP A 477 4.47 19.39 -10.87
C ASP A 477 3.79 20.01 -9.64
N PHE A 478 4.60 20.59 -8.74
CA PHE A 478 4.14 21.48 -7.68
C PHE A 478 4.42 22.93 -8.06
N THR A 479 3.71 23.86 -7.43
CA THR A 479 3.95 25.30 -7.57
C THR A 479 3.95 25.91 -6.18
N ALA A 480 4.92 26.79 -5.91
CA ALA A 480 4.99 27.59 -4.70
C ALA A 480 4.67 29.05 -5.06
N ASP A 481 3.75 29.67 -4.32
CA ASP A 481 3.36 31.05 -4.57
C ASP A 481 3.22 31.81 -3.24
N LEU A 482 3.58 33.10 -3.23
CA LEU A 482 3.32 33.99 -2.09
C LEU A 482 1.84 34.37 -2.04
N HIS A 483 1.27 34.29 -0.83
CA HIS A 483 -0.13 34.58 -0.54
C HIS A 483 -0.29 35.71 0.50
N GLU A 484 0.75 35.98 1.30
CA GLU A 484 0.80 37.08 2.25
C GLU A 484 2.21 37.66 2.36
N VAL A 485 2.30 38.97 2.64
CA VAL A 485 3.55 39.70 2.92
C VAL A 485 3.30 40.62 4.10
N ASP A 486 4.07 40.47 5.19
CA ASP A 486 3.91 41.18 6.47
C ASP A 486 2.45 41.18 6.98
N GLY A 487 1.81 40.01 6.90
CA GLY A 487 0.41 39.80 7.31
C GLY A 487 -0.64 40.41 6.38
N ARG A 488 -0.24 41.01 5.25
CA ARG A 488 -1.17 41.55 4.24
C ARG A 488 -1.45 40.50 3.16
N PRO A 489 -2.72 40.11 2.94
CA PRO A 489 -3.11 39.24 1.84
C PRO A 489 -2.71 39.82 0.47
N ILE A 490 -1.82 39.14 -0.25
CA ILE A 490 -1.37 39.55 -1.59
C ILE A 490 -0.95 38.32 -2.39
N ALA A 491 -1.31 38.26 -3.67
CA ALA A 491 -0.89 37.18 -4.56
C ALA A 491 -0.76 37.66 -6.01
N LYS A 492 -0.05 36.88 -6.83
CA LYS A 492 0.00 37.14 -8.27
C LYS A 492 -1.33 36.81 -8.97
N ARG A 493 -1.48 37.29 -10.20
CA ARG A 493 -2.63 36.95 -11.05
C ARG A 493 -2.81 35.43 -11.15
N GLY A 494 -4.06 34.97 -11.00
CA GLY A 494 -4.41 33.55 -11.02
C GLY A 494 -4.28 32.83 -9.67
N ARG A 495 -4.01 33.58 -8.59
CA ARG A 495 -4.01 33.11 -7.20
C ARG A 495 -4.91 33.98 -6.34
N MET A 496 -5.44 33.38 -5.28
CA MET A 496 -6.27 34.07 -4.29
C MET A 496 -5.34 34.65 -3.22
N PRO A 497 -5.40 35.96 -2.93
CA PRO A 497 -4.68 36.55 -1.80
C PRO A 497 -5.12 35.96 -0.45
N GLY A 498 -4.17 35.79 0.47
CA GLY A 498 -4.43 35.27 1.82
C GLY A 498 -4.25 33.75 1.95
N VAL A 499 -4.14 33.30 3.20
CA VAL A 499 -4.03 31.88 3.55
C VAL A 499 -5.22 31.06 3.04
N THR A 500 -4.95 29.98 2.31
CA THR A 500 -5.98 29.05 1.85
C THR A 500 -6.36 28.07 2.97
N PRO A 501 -7.62 27.97 3.41
CA PRO A 501 -7.99 27.01 4.43
C PRO A 501 -7.73 25.56 3.99
N ASN A 502 -6.96 24.81 4.78
CA ASN A 502 -6.85 23.35 4.66
C ASN A 502 -6.78 22.75 6.06
N ALA A 503 -7.86 22.08 6.48
CA ALA A 503 -7.99 21.50 7.81
C ALA A 503 -7.12 20.25 8.03
N ARG A 504 -6.54 19.69 6.95
CA ARG A 504 -5.65 18.51 7.01
C ARG A 504 -4.21 18.88 7.30
N LEU A 505 -3.82 20.13 7.06
CA LEU A 505 -2.47 20.60 7.36
C LEU A 505 -2.21 20.52 8.85
N LYS A 506 -1.07 19.95 9.22
CA LYS A 506 -0.58 19.90 10.60
C LYS A 506 0.60 20.85 10.74
N ARG A 507 0.66 21.57 11.84
CA ARG A 507 1.83 22.39 12.16
C ARG A 507 3.00 21.47 12.49
N VAL A 508 4.13 21.68 11.81
CA VAL A 508 5.33 20.86 11.94
C VAL A 508 6.55 21.63 12.43
N MET A 509 6.49 22.98 12.42
CA MET A 509 7.49 23.89 12.99
C MET A 509 6.84 25.11 13.63
#